data_AF-A0A973XCB3-F1
#
_entry.id   AF-A0A973XCB3-F1
#
_cell.length_a   1.000
_cell.length_b   1.000
_cell.length_c   1.000
_cell.angle_alpha   90.00
_cell.angle_beta   90.00
_cell.angle_gamma   90.00
#
_symmetry.space_group_name_H-M   'P 1'
#
loop_
_entity.id
_entity.type
_entity.pdbx_description
1 polymer ?
#
loop_
_entity_poly.entity_id
_entity_poly.type
_entity_poly.pdbx_seq_one_letter_code
_entity_poly.pdbx_strand_id
1 'polypeptide(L)'
;FNNHFRPDKLPPPDIVMFSGLQSLEEFRADHPAQYQRLLDSGELDKLLVDGPSQPMTRRSKILGLVLIAAGLTLLVMVINGFVTGLGH
;
A
#
# COMPACT_ATOMS: atom_id res chain seq x y z
N PHE A 1 7.17 2.57 1.16
CA PHE A 1 6.62 2.70 -0.21
C PHE A 1 6.73 1.44 -1.07
N ASN A 2 7.12 0.28 -0.53
CA ASN A 2 7.04 -1.00 -1.26
C ASN A 2 5.91 -1.84 -0.65
N ASN A 3 4.69 -1.70 -1.18
CA ASN A 3 3.49 -2.31 -0.59
C ASN A 3 2.61 -3.04 -1.63
N HIS A 4 3.24 -3.51 -2.70
CA HIS A 4 2.54 -4.27 -3.74
C HIS A 4 2.48 -5.75 -3.29
N PHE A 5 1.32 -6.17 -2.79
CA PHE A 5 1.00 -7.53 -2.30
C PHE A 5 1.66 -7.96 -0.98
N ARG A 6 1.17 -7.43 0.14
CA ARG A 6 1.36 -8.01 1.48
C ARG A 6 0.20 -9.00 1.78
N PRO A 7 0.45 -10.33 1.91
CA PRO A 7 -0.59 -11.33 2.14
C PRO A 7 -1.38 -11.12 3.44
N ASP A 8 -0.72 -10.52 4.42
CA ASP A 8 -1.23 -10.10 5.73
C ASP A 8 -2.13 -8.86 5.66
N LYS A 9 -2.09 -8.09 4.57
CA LYS A 9 -2.84 -6.84 4.37
C LYS A 9 -4.07 -7.04 3.47
N LEU A 10 -4.98 -7.91 3.89
CA LEU A 10 -6.26 -8.13 3.20
C LEU A 10 -7.39 -7.24 3.76
N PRO A 11 -8.27 -6.68 2.92
CA PRO A 11 -8.31 -6.76 1.46
C PRO A 11 -7.27 -5.84 0.79
N PRO A 12 -6.66 -6.26 -0.33
CA PRO A 12 -5.72 -5.44 -1.06
C PRO A 12 -6.41 -4.20 -1.67
N PRO A 13 -5.66 -3.11 -1.88
CA PRO A 13 -4.26 -2.91 -1.43
C PRO A 13 -4.14 -2.17 -0.11
N ASP A 14 -2.92 -2.16 0.45
CA ASP A 14 -2.60 -1.41 1.66
C ASP A 14 -2.87 0.09 1.46
N ILE A 15 -3.71 0.65 2.32
CA ILE A 15 -4.11 2.06 2.27
C ILE A 15 -2.99 3.01 2.68
N VAL A 16 -1.88 2.51 3.27
CA VAL A 16 -0.70 3.33 3.61
C VAL A 16 -0.22 4.11 2.39
N MET A 17 -0.31 3.56 1.17
CA MET A 17 0.11 4.27 -0.05
C MET A 17 -0.72 5.53 -0.33
N PHE A 18 -1.97 5.57 0.13
CA PHE A 18 -2.91 6.66 -0.13
C PHE A 18 -3.10 7.58 1.09
N SER A 19 -3.06 7.02 2.29
CA SER A 19 -3.25 7.75 3.54
C SER A 19 -1.93 8.31 4.09
N GLY A 20 -0.79 7.71 3.76
CA GLY A 20 0.50 8.00 4.40
C GLY A 20 0.56 7.56 5.86
N LEU A 21 -0.47 6.90 6.38
CA LEU A 21 -0.60 6.49 7.77
C LEU A 21 -0.32 5.00 7.90
N GLN A 22 0.51 4.65 8.88
CA GLN A 22 0.82 3.27 9.26
C GLN A 22 0.48 3.08 10.74
N SER A 23 0.04 1.89 11.14
CA SER A 23 -0.21 1.61 12.55
C SER A 23 1.11 1.62 13.35
N LEU A 24 1.03 2.00 14.62
CA LEU A 24 2.23 2.06 15.48
C LEU A 24 2.89 0.69 15.65
N GLU A 25 2.08 -0.37 15.72
CA GLU A 25 2.55 -1.75 15.84
C GLU A 25 3.35 -2.17 14.59
N GLU A 26 2.80 -1.93 13.40
CA GLU A 26 3.49 -2.21 12.14
C GLU A 26 4.73 -1.35 11.97
N PHE A 27 4.67 -0.07 12.34
CA PHE A 27 5.83 0.82 12.28
C PHE A 27 6.95 0.34 13.22
N ARG A 28 6.63 -0.15 14.41
CA ARG A 28 7.61 -0.75 15.33
C ARG A 28 8.20 -2.05 14.76
N ALA A 29 7.38 -2.88 14.13
CA ALA A 29 7.82 -4.15 13.54
C ALA A 29 8.71 -3.93 12.29
N ASP A 30 8.29 -3.04 11.39
CA ASP A 30 8.98 -2.75 10.12
C ASP A 30 10.22 -1.83 10.33
N HIS A 31 10.18 -0.94 11.32
CA HIS A 31 11.19 0.10 11.56
C HIS A 31 11.63 0.23 13.03
N PRO A 32 12.08 -0.85 13.69
CA PRO A 32 12.36 -0.84 15.14
C PRO A 32 13.41 0.19 15.56
N ALA A 33 14.48 0.37 14.77
CA ALA A 33 15.51 1.37 15.07
C ALA A 33 15.04 2.82 14.89
N GLN A 34 14.07 3.08 14.02
CA GLN A 34 13.47 4.41 13.88
C GLN A 34 12.47 4.67 15.00
N TYR A 35 11.66 3.66 15.32
CA TYR A 35 10.76 3.69 16.48
C TYR A 35 11.51 4.02 17.77
N GLN A 36 12.61 3.31 18.06
CA GLN A 36 13.39 3.54 19.27
C GLN A 36 13.97 4.95 19.32
N ARG A 37 14.53 5.46 18.21
CA ARG A 37 15.05 6.83 18.15
C ARG A 37 13.99 7.89 18.42
N LEU A 38 12.79 7.72 17.86
CA LEU A 38 11.65 8.64 18.08
C LEU A 38 11.12 8.56 19.51
N LEU A 39 11.16 7.37 20.11
CA LEU A 39 10.80 7.16 21.51
C LEU A 39 11.81 7.84 22.44
N ASP A 40 13.10 7.65 22.20
CA ASP A 40 14.19 8.22 23.01
C ASP A 40 14.25 9.76 22.88
N SER A 41 13.93 10.31 21.71
CA SER A 41 13.87 11.76 21.50
C SER A 41 12.60 12.42 22.02
N GLY A 42 11.59 11.64 22.42
CA GLY A 42 10.26 12.14 22.81
C GLY A 42 9.48 12.78 21.65
N GLU A 43 9.87 12.50 20.40
CA GLU A 43 9.18 13.03 19.22
C GLU A 43 8.07 12.11 18.71
N LEU A 44 7.98 10.87 19.20
CA LEU A 44 6.99 9.89 18.78
C LEU A 44 5.56 10.44 18.89
N ASP A 45 5.21 11.04 20.02
CA ASP A 45 3.86 11.56 20.29
C ASP A 45 3.45 12.70 19.35
N LYS A 46 4.42 13.44 18.80
CA LYS A 46 4.17 14.52 17.83
C LYS A 46 3.75 13.99 16.46
N LEU A 47 4.08 12.73 16.17
CA LEU A 47 3.80 12.05 14.90
C LEU A 47 2.58 11.12 15.00
N LEU A 48 2.07 10.88 16.20
CA LEU A 48 0.82 10.14 16.40
C LEU A 48 -0.36 10.99 15.92
N VAL A 49 -1.13 10.42 15.01
CA VAL A 49 -2.34 11.03 14.46
C VAL A 49 -3.46 10.00 14.47
N ASP A 50 -4.70 10.49 14.49
CA ASP A 50 -5.86 9.63 14.37
C ASP A 50 -5.84 8.87 13.05
N GLY A 51 -6.31 7.62 13.10
CA GLY A 51 -6.39 6.76 11.92
C GLY A 51 -7.25 7.38 10.81
N PRO A 52 -7.07 6.91 9.56
CA PRO A 52 -7.83 7.45 8.43
C PRO A 52 -9.33 7.19 8.62
N SER A 53 -10.15 8.19 8.25
CA SER A 53 -11.61 8.06 8.33
C SER A 53 -12.14 6.86 7.55
N GLN A 54 -13.25 6.28 7.98
CA GLN A 54 -13.89 5.16 7.29
C GLN A 54 -14.12 5.39 5.78
N PRO A 55 -14.64 6.55 5.32
CA PRO A 55 -14.81 6.78 3.88
C PRO A 55 -13.48 6.83 3.13
N MET A 56 -12.41 7.39 3.73
CA MET A 56 -11.08 7.45 3.13
C MET A 56 -10.51 6.03 2.94
N THR A 57 -10.62 5.21 3.98
CA THR A 57 -10.18 3.81 3.95
C THR A 57 -10.90 3.02 2.85
N ARG A 58 -12.22 3.16 2.75
CA ARG A 58 -13.02 2.45 1.73
C ARG A 58 -12.69 2.91 0.31
N ARG A 59 -12.58 4.22 0.08
CA ARG A 59 -12.23 4.79 -1.23
C ARG A 59 -10.83 4.39 -1.68
N SER A 60 -9.87 4.40 -0.76
CA SER A 60 -8.48 3.98 -1.02
C SER A 60 -8.42 2.51 -1.48
N LYS A 61 -9.17 1.62 -0.81
CA LYS A 61 -9.27 0.21 -1.19
C LYS A 61 -9.88 0.03 -2.59
N ILE A 62 -10.98 0.73 -2.88
CA ILE A 62 -11.65 0.66 -4.20
C ILE A 62 -10.73 1.17 -5.30
N LEU A 63 -10.12 2.35 -5.11
CA LEU A 63 -9.19 2.93 -6.07
C LEU A 63 -8.04 1.98 -6.37
N GLY A 64 -7.45 1.43 -5.31
CA GLY A 64 -6.37 0.47 -5.42
C GLY A 64 -6.75 -0.79 -6.20
N LEU A 65 -7.95 -1.35 -5.95
CA LEU A 65 -8.45 -2.50 -6.70
C LEU A 65 -8.64 -2.18 -8.19
N VAL A 66 -9.18 -1.00 -8.50
CA VAL A 66 -9.37 -0.53 -9.89
C VAL A 66 -8.02 -0.40 -10.61
N LEU A 67 -7.02 0.17 -9.95
CA LEU A 67 -5.67 0.32 -10.53
C LEU A 67 -5.01 -1.04 -10.80
N ILE A 68 -5.14 -2.00 -9.87
CA ILE A 68 -4.66 -3.37 -10.06
C ILE A 68 -5.36 -4.03 -11.26
N ALA A 69 -6.69 -3.94 -11.34
CA ALA A 69 -7.46 -4.51 -12.44
C ALA A 69 -7.07 -3.88 -13.79
N ALA A 70 -6.87 -2.56 -13.83
CA ALA A 70 -6.41 -1.86 -15.02
C ALA A 70 -5.01 -2.32 -15.45
N GLY A 71 -4.06 -2.41 -14.51
CA GLY A 71 -2.71 -2.90 -14.77
C GLY A 71 -2.68 -4.35 -15.29
N LEU A 72 -3.48 -5.23 -14.70
CA LEU A 72 -3.63 -6.62 -15.16
C LEU A 72 -4.25 -6.70 -16.56
N THR A 73 -5.26 -5.86 -16.84
CA THR A 73 -5.89 -5.79 -18.16
C THR A 73 -4.87 -5.36 -19.22
N LEU A 74 -4.09 -4.31 -18.94
CA LEU A 74 -3.03 -3.85 -19.82
C LEU A 74 -1.96 -4.92 -20.04
N LEU A 75 -1.55 -5.63 -18.99
CA LEU A 75 -0.59 -6.73 -19.07
C LEU A 75 -1.08 -7.83 -20.01
N VAL A 76 -2.35 -8.25 -19.88
CA VAL A 76 -2.96 -9.25 -20.77
C VAL A 76 -3.00 -8.75 -22.22
N MET A 77 -3.35 -7.49 -22.46
CA MET A 77 -3.35 -6.92 -23.81
C MET A 77 -1.95 -6.93 -24.44
N VAL A 78 -0.91 -6.56 -23.68
CA VAL A 78 0.47 -6.58 -24.16
C VAL A 78 0.90 -7.99 -24.53
N ILE A 79 0.65 -8.96 -23.65
CA ILE A 79 0.98 -10.38 -23.91
C ILE A 79 0.27 -10.87 -25.17
N ASN A 80 -1.03 -10.59 -25.32
CA ASN A 80 -1.79 -10.97 -26.51
C ASN A 80 -1.20 -10.34 -27.79
N GLY A 81 -0.77 -9.08 -27.73
CA GLY A 81 -0.12 -8.40 -28.84
C GLY A 81 1.19 -9.08 -29.26
N PHE A 82 2.06 -9.43 -28.30
CA PHE A 82 3.32 -10.13 -28.59
C PHE A 82 3.10 -11.54 -29.14
N VAL A 83 2.19 -12.32 -28.56
CA VAL A 83 1.90 -13.69 -29.02
C VAL A 83 1.32 -13.69 -30.44
N THR A 84 0.39 -12.78 -30.72
CA THR A 84 -0.22 -12.66 -32.06
C THR A 84 0.80 -12.12 -33.09
N GLY A 85 1.68 -11.20 -32.68
CA GLY A 85 2.69 -10.60 -33.55
C GLY A 85 3.87 -11.53 -33.88
N LEU A 86 4.23 -12.47 -33.00
CA LEU A 86 5.28 -13.48 -33.25
C LEU A 86 4.80 -14.67 -34.11
N GLY A 87 3.48 -14.81 -34.30
CA GLY A 87 2.87 -15.87 -35.11
C GLY A 87 2.75 -15.55 -36.60
N HIS A 88 3.14 -14.36 -37.02
CA HIS A 88 3.25 -13.90 -38.42
C HIS A 88 4.71 -13.76 -38.82
#